data_AF-A0A197ZY87-F1
#
_entry.id   AF-A0A197ZY87-F1
#
_cell.length_a   1.000
_cell.length_b   1.000
_cell.length_c   1.000
_cell.angle_alpha   90.00
_cell.angle_beta   90.00
_cell.angle_gamma   90.00
#
_symmetry.space_group_name_H-M   'P 1'
#
loop_
_entity.id
_entity.type
_entity.pdbx_description
1 polymer ?
#
loop_
_entity_poly.entity_id
_entity_poly.type
_entity_poly.pdbx_seq_one_letter_code
_entity_poly.pdbx_strand_id
1 'polypeptide(L)'
;MTQDGKTYIFTNELLYASSDERKTYFKNLFIQHPKLNNALNEVTKKILTNRTPIVLLFGPSGVGKSTLLKKLLENITTMNQQEMEINKGFIPAIYVEAKATDKFNWGDYFRSALIALYEPLIEHKIVPSQLGAFEITSSSRKTHSALRWSYELALQHRKTLAVIVDEAQHFARVARGSKLQDQMDVIKSLANITRTPHILAGTYENLVFRNLSAQLSNRSEDVHLSRYRYEVVKEREAFAHVFRTFIDHLPVQKKDDLIHQWKFIYERSLGLVGVLKKWFEMALNECIDEPNNLGTEITGKHFENTAYSVKQCEIMMDEIERGEGLLYDALDDRVKLLKRLNLEKSNTEQSTTKEALKSTGRKPYQRKKKRDKVGI
;
A
#
# COMPACT_ATOMS: atom_id res chain seq x y z
N MET A 1 -12.33 -31.20 29.52
CA MET A 1 -11.62 -31.47 30.79
C MET A 1 -10.45 -30.52 30.90
N THR A 2 -10.46 -29.69 31.92
CA THR A 2 -9.44 -28.68 32.24
C THR A 2 -8.30 -29.32 33.03
N GLN A 3 -7.14 -29.48 32.41
CA GLN A 3 -5.87 -29.58 33.13
C GLN A 3 -5.16 -28.23 32.96
N ASP A 4 -4.73 -27.64 34.08
CA ASP A 4 -3.96 -26.39 34.22
C ASP A 4 -4.65 -25.02 34.35
N GLY A 5 -5.98 -24.89 34.35
CA GLY A 5 -6.63 -23.61 34.70
C GLY A 5 -6.27 -22.41 33.82
N LYS A 6 -5.53 -22.62 32.72
CA LYS A 6 -5.22 -21.63 31.68
C LYS A 6 -6.31 -21.70 30.63
N THR A 7 -7.08 -20.62 30.49
CA THR A 7 -8.02 -20.47 29.38
C THR A 7 -7.24 -20.01 28.15
N TYR A 8 -7.08 -20.91 27.18
CA TYR A 8 -6.50 -20.56 25.87
C TYR A 8 -7.57 -19.92 24.99
N ILE A 9 -7.18 -18.97 24.13
CA ILE A 9 -8.10 -18.33 23.17
C ILE A 9 -8.45 -19.28 22.01
N PHE A 10 -7.69 -20.36 21.84
CA PHE A 10 -7.93 -21.44 20.88
C PHE A 10 -8.35 -22.74 21.58
N THR A 11 -8.85 -23.70 20.80
CA THR A 11 -9.27 -25.00 21.32
C THR A 11 -8.07 -25.75 21.92
N ASN A 12 -8.22 -26.29 23.13
CA ASN A 12 -7.13 -27.03 23.80
C ASN A 12 -6.61 -28.21 22.95
N GLU A 13 -7.46 -28.79 22.10
CA GLU A 13 -7.10 -29.84 21.14
C GLU A 13 -5.96 -29.42 20.20
N LEU A 14 -5.87 -28.12 19.88
CA LEU A 14 -4.81 -27.60 19.02
C LEU A 14 -3.41 -27.75 19.63
N LEU A 15 -3.27 -27.81 20.96
CA LEU A 15 -1.97 -28.06 21.60
C LEU A 15 -1.42 -29.46 21.30
N TYR A 16 -2.31 -30.40 20.99
CA TYR A 16 -2.00 -31.81 20.72
C TYR A 16 -2.19 -32.18 19.24
N ALA A 17 -2.59 -31.21 18.42
CA ALA A 17 -2.69 -31.35 16.98
C ALA A 17 -1.31 -31.54 16.34
N SER A 18 -1.30 -31.99 15.09
CA SER A 18 -0.06 -32.15 14.32
C SER A 18 0.72 -30.84 14.19
N SER A 19 2.03 -30.94 13.98
CA SER A 19 2.89 -29.78 13.71
C SER A 19 2.34 -28.90 12.58
N ASP A 20 1.83 -29.51 11.51
CA ASP A 20 1.28 -28.78 10.36
C ASP A 20 -0.02 -28.06 10.69
N GLU A 21 -0.92 -28.66 11.48
CA GLU A 21 -2.15 -28.01 11.92
C GLU A 21 -1.88 -26.79 12.80
N ARG A 22 -0.94 -26.91 13.74
CA ARG A 22 -0.53 -25.81 14.64
C ARG A 22 0.09 -24.65 13.86
N LYS A 23 1.02 -24.94 12.93
CA LYS A 23 1.63 -23.94 12.05
C LYS A 23 0.58 -23.28 11.15
N THR A 24 -0.32 -24.08 10.56
CA THR A 24 -1.38 -23.60 9.67
C THR A 24 -2.36 -22.70 10.40
N TYR A 25 -2.77 -23.07 11.61
CA TYR A 25 -3.62 -22.23 12.45
C TYR A 25 -3.01 -20.84 12.67
N PHE A 26 -1.75 -20.78 13.11
CA PHE A 26 -1.12 -19.49 13.40
C PHE A 26 -0.84 -18.68 12.12
N LYS A 27 -0.44 -19.34 11.03
CA LYS A 27 -0.29 -18.70 9.71
C LYS A 27 -1.59 -18.03 9.23
N ASN A 28 -2.72 -18.68 9.48
CA ASN A 28 -4.04 -18.16 9.10
C ASN A 28 -4.64 -17.19 10.14
N LEU A 29 -3.98 -16.98 11.28
CA LEU A 29 -4.42 -16.06 12.32
C LEU A 29 -4.55 -14.63 11.76
N PHE A 30 -5.71 -14.03 11.98
CA PHE A 30 -5.97 -12.64 11.65
C PHE A 30 -6.27 -11.85 12.92
N ILE A 31 -5.50 -10.80 13.17
CA ILE A 31 -5.68 -9.91 14.31
C ILE A 31 -6.13 -8.54 13.79
N GLN A 32 -7.32 -8.12 14.22
CA GLN A 32 -7.77 -6.75 14.03
C GLN A 32 -7.02 -5.82 14.98
N HIS A 33 -6.66 -4.63 14.48
CA HIS A 33 -6.02 -3.61 15.28
C HIS A 33 -6.44 -2.21 14.82
N PRO A 34 -6.34 -1.17 15.67
CA PRO A 34 -6.88 0.16 15.39
C PRO A 34 -6.47 0.73 14.02
N LYS A 35 -5.17 0.67 13.66
CA LYS A 35 -4.70 1.19 12.36
C LYS A 35 -5.26 0.43 11.15
N LEU A 36 -5.42 -0.89 11.23
CA LEU A 36 -6.00 -1.70 10.17
C LEU A 36 -7.48 -1.39 10.01
N ASN A 37 -8.22 -1.35 11.12
CA ASN A 37 -9.65 -1.07 11.12
C ASN A 37 -9.95 0.34 10.59
N ASN A 38 -9.16 1.34 11.01
CA ASN A 38 -9.30 2.70 10.51
C ASN A 38 -9.05 2.78 9.01
N ALA A 39 -7.94 2.20 8.52
CA ALA A 39 -7.62 2.20 7.09
C ALA A 39 -8.66 1.41 6.27
N LEU A 40 -9.13 0.27 6.77
CA LEU A 40 -10.17 -0.53 6.11
C LEU A 40 -11.48 0.26 5.99
N ASN A 41 -11.94 0.87 7.08
CA ASN A 41 -13.14 1.71 7.09
C ASN A 41 -13.02 2.90 6.13
N GLU A 42 -11.83 3.51 6.08
CA GLU A 42 -11.55 4.63 5.20
C GLU A 42 -11.61 4.22 3.72
N VAL A 43 -10.98 3.11 3.32
CA VAL A 43 -11.07 2.58 1.95
C VAL A 43 -12.50 2.19 1.61
N THR A 44 -13.21 1.49 2.50
CA THR A 44 -14.60 1.09 2.28
C THR A 44 -15.51 2.29 2.07
N LYS A 45 -15.38 3.34 2.89
CA LYS A 45 -16.16 4.58 2.72
C LYS A 45 -15.90 5.24 1.35
N LYS A 46 -14.64 5.26 0.91
CA LYS A 46 -14.25 5.83 -0.40
C LYS A 46 -14.87 5.06 -1.57
N ILE A 47 -14.89 3.73 -1.49
CA ILE A 47 -15.54 2.88 -2.50
C ILE A 47 -17.05 3.11 -2.52
N LEU A 48 -17.71 3.05 -1.37
CA LEU A 48 -19.18 3.12 -1.28
C LEU A 48 -19.75 4.48 -1.68
N THR A 49 -19.00 5.56 -1.50
CA THR A 49 -19.45 6.89 -1.93
C THR A 49 -19.41 7.07 -3.44
N ASN A 50 -18.71 6.19 -4.19
CA ASN A 50 -18.55 6.20 -5.65
C ASN A 50 -18.14 7.56 -6.25
N ARG A 51 -17.42 8.38 -5.48
CA ARG A 51 -16.96 9.72 -5.90
C ARG A 51 -15.54 9.72 -6.44
N THR A 52 -14.75 8.73 -6.07
CA THR A 52 -13.31 8.67 -6.34
C THR A 52 -13.01 7.51 -7.28
N PRO A 53 -12.60 7.77 -8.54
CA PRO A 53 -12.26 6.71 -9.48
C PRO A 53 -11.01 5.92 -9.06
N ILE A 54 -10.14 6.52 -8.23
CA ILE A 54 -8.89 5.92 -7.76
C ILE A 54 -8.72 6.19 -6.27
N VAL A 55 -8.39 5.16 -5.51
CA VAL A 55 -8.01 5.22 -4.08
C VAL A 55 -6.58 4.74 -3.96
N LEU A 56 -5.69 5.55 -3.38
CA LEU A 56 -4.30 5.16 -3.15
C LEU A 56 -4.16 4.62 -1.72
N LEU A 57 -3.80 3.35 -1.58
CA LEU A 57 -3.47 2.75 -0.29
C LEU A 57 -1.95 2.57 -0.20
N PHE A 58 -1.31 3.21 0.75
CA PHE A 58 0.15 3.10 0.88
C PHE A 58 0.57 2.94 2.34
N GLY A 59 1.81 2.49 2.50
CA GLY A 59 2.44 2.23 3.78
C GLY A 59 3.70 1.40 3.59
N PRO A 60 4.50 1.25 4.64
CA PRO A 60 5.75 0.51 4.54
C PRO A 60 5.54 -0.97 4.24
N SER A 61 6.56 -1.63 3.70
CA SER A 61 6.52 -3.09 3.51
C SER A 61 6.31 -3.79 4.86
N GLY A 62 5.52 -4.86 4.87
CA GLY A 62 5.25 -5.61 6.10
C GLY A 62 4.30 -4.93 7.12
N VAL A 63 3.64 -3.82 6.80
CA VAL A 63 2.65 -3.20 7.72
C VAL A 63 1.32 -3.96 7.78
N GLY A 64 1.00 -4.77 6.77
CA GLY A 64 -0.27 -5.52 6.68
C GLY A 64 -1.22 -5.10 5.55
N LYS A 65 -0.72 -4.41 4.50
CA LYS A 65 -1.54 -3.97 3.35
C LYS A 65 -2.27 -5.11 2.66
N SER A 66 -1.59 -6.18 2.25
CA SER A 66 -2.23 -7.32 1.58
C SER A 66 -3.28 -7.99 2.47
N THR A 67 -3.09 -7.98 3.79
CA THR A 67 -4.12 -8.45 4.74
C THR A 67 -5.34 -7.53 4.75
N LEU A 68 -5.15 -6.21 4.75
CA LEU A 68 -6.24 -5.23 4.59
C LEU A 68 -7.01 -5.48 3.29
N LEU A 69 -6.31 -5.66 2.17
CA LEU A 69 -6.92 -5.88 0.86
C LEU A 69 -7.74 -7.16 0.79
N LYS A 70 -7.23 -8.27 1.36
CA LYS A 70 -7.97 -9.52 1.48
C LYS A 70 -9.24 -9.34 2.31
N LYS A 71 -9.15 -8.61 3.43
CA LYS A 71 -10.33 -8.33 4.27
C LYS A 71 -11.33 -7.40 3.58
N LEU A 72 -10.84 -6.44 2.79
CA LEU A 72 -11.67 -5.58 1.97
C LEU A 72 -12.45 -6.39 0.92
N LEU A 73 -11.77 -7.29 0.21
CA LEU A 73 -12.40 -8.19 -0.76
C LEU A 73 -13.47 -9.06 -0.10
N GLU A 74 -13.15 -9.66 1.04
CA GLU A 74 -14.09 -10.48 1.83
C GLU A 74 -15.31 -9.64 2.25
N ASN A 75 -15.10 -8.47 2.84
CA ASN A 75 -16.17 -7.59 3.28
C ASN A 75 -17.10 -7.18 2.13
N ILE A 76 -16.56 -6.76 0.99
CA ILE A 76 -17.36 -6.39 -0.18
C ILE A 76 -18.15 -7.60 -0.68
N THR A 77 -17.53 -8.78 -0.72
CA THR A 77 -18.20 -10.01 -1.15
C THR A 77 -19.35 -10.38 -0.19
N THR A 78 -19.09 -10.39 1.13
CA THR A 78 -20.09 -10.72 2.15
C THR A 78 -21.27 -9.73 2.15
N MET A 79 -21.00 -8.42 2.02
CA MET A 79 -22.06 -7.40 1.94
C MET A 79 -22.99 -7.60 0.73
N ASN A 80 -22.52 -8.26 -0.32
CA ASN A 80 -23.22 -8.45 -1.59
C ASN A 80 -23.69 -9.89 -1.83
N GLN A 81 -23.59 -10.77 -0.82
CA GLN A 81 -23.86 -12.20 -0.96
C GLN A 81 -25.28 -12.50 -1.48
N GLN A 82 -26.30 -11.80 -0.96
CA GLN A 82 -27.69 -11.98 -1.39
C GLN A 82 -27.89 -11.63 -2.88
N GLU A 83 -27.28 -10.54 -3.35
CA GLU A 83 -27.37 -10.15 -4.76
C GLU A 83 -26.61 -11.15 -5.66
N MET A 84 -25.48 -11.69 -5.18
CA MET A 84 -24.75 -12.75 -5.88
C MET A 84 -25.53 -14.06 -5.99
N GLU A 85 -26.42 -14.34 -5.03
CA GLU A 85 -27.31 -15.51 -5.11
C GLU A 85 -28.38 -15.35 -6.19
N ILE A 86 -28.93 -14.14 -6.32
CA ILE A 86 -29.94 -13.78 -7.33
C ILE A 86 -29.31 -13.69 -8.72
N ASN A 87 -28.16 -13.04 -8.83
CA ASN A 87 -27.40 -12.86 -10.06
C ASN A 87 -26.05 -13.56 -9.97
N LYS A 88 -25.98 -14.81 -10.42
CA LYS A 88 -24.73 -15.60 -10.46
C LYS A 88 -23.63 -14.98 -11.34
N GLY A 89 -23.99 -14.05 -12.21
CA GLY A 89 -23.03 -13.28 -13.00
C GLY A 89 -22.39 -12.10 -12.25
N PHE A 90 -22.91 -11.71 -11.08
CA PHE A 90 -22.40 -10.58 -10.30
C PHE A 90 -21.07 -10.93 -9.61
N ILE A 91 -20.05 -10.11 -9.85
CA ILE A 91 -18.75 -10.21 -9.18
C ILE A 91 -18.46 -8.84 -8.54
N PRO A 92 -18.72 -8.67 -7.23
CA PRO A 92 -18.74 -7.36 -6.60
C PRO A 92 -17.33 -6.74 -6.48
N ALA A 93 -16.29 -7.55 -6.34
CA ALA A 93 -14.92 -7.07 -6.33
C ALA A 93 -13.94 -8.13 -6.86
N ILE A 94 -12.82 -7.66 -7.39
CA ILE A 94 -11.70 -8.52 -7.79
C ILE A 94 -10.41 -8.06 -7.12
N TYR A 95 -9.48 -9.00 -6.97
CA TYR A 95 -8.11 -8.75 -6.49
C TYR A 95 -7.12 -9.17 -7.57
N VAL A 96 -6.17 -8.28 -7.88
CA VAL A 96 -5.13 -8.50 -8.88
C VAL A 96 -3.80 -7.97 -8.35
N GLU A 97 -2.73 -8.73 -8.52
CA GLU A 97 -1.37 -8.26 -8.22
C GLU A 97 -0.73 -7.66 -9.48
N ALA A 98 -0.21 -6.44 -9.39
CA ALA A 98 0.56 -5.84 -10.45
C ALA A 98 1.96 -6.49 -10.48
N LYS A 99 2.23 -7.36 -11.45
CA LYS A 99 3.47 -8.14 -11.47
C LYS A 99 4.71 -7.28 -11.74
N ALA A 100 5.77 -7.57 -10.99
CA ALA A 100 7.10 -7.04 -11.21
C ALA A 100 7.71 -7.56 -12.52
N THR A 101 7.93 -6.68 -13.49
CA THR A 101 8.65 -6.98 -14.75
C THR A 101 9.61 -5.84 -15.11
N ASP A 102 10.53 -6.08 -16.06
CA ASP A 102 11.43 -5.05 -16.57
C ASP A 102 10.69 -3.87 -17.20
N LYS A 103 9.57 -4.15 -17.88
CA LYS A 103 8.61 -3.14 -18.35
C LYS A 103 7.23 -3.61 -17.99
N PHE A 104 6.42 -2.74 -17.38
CA PHE A 104 5.06 -3.09 -17.03
C PHE A 104 4.27 -3.58 -18.24
N ASN A 105 3.64 -4.76 -18.13
CA ASN A 105 2.92 -5.41 -19.22
C ASN A 105 1.41 -5.37 -18.97
N TRP A 106 0.73 -4.42 -19.61
CA TRP A 106 -0.74 -4.32 -19.57
C TRP A 106 -1.47 -5.58 -20.02
N GLY A 107 -0.93 -6.35 -20.98
CA GLY A 107 -1.56 -7.58 -21.44
C GLY A 107 -1.62 -8.64 -20.35
N ASP A 108 -0.52 -8.82 -19.62
CA ASP A 108 -0.45 -9.77 -18.51
C ASP A 108 -1.31 -9.32 -17.32
N TYR A 109 -1.37 -8.01 -17.09
CA TYR A 109 -2.29 -7.42 -16.12
C TYR A 109 -3.75 -7.70 -16.49
N PHE A 110 -4.18 -7.38 -17.70
CA PHE A 110 -5.56 -7.62 -18.15
C PHE A 110 -5.90 -9.11 -18.17
N ARG A 111 -4.99 -10.00 -18.58
CA ARG A 111 -5.19 -11.45 -18.47
C ARG A 111 -5.46 -11.86 -17.02
N SER A 112 -4.63 -11.39 -16.08
CA SER A 112 -4.76 -11.74 -14.67
C SER A 112 -6.06 -11.18 -14.07
N ALA A 113 -6.47 -9.97 -14.47
CA ALA A 113 -7.75 -9.38 -14.07
C ALA A 113 -8.97 -10.10 -14.66
N LEU A 114 -8.90 -10.52 -15.93
CA LEU A 114 -9.94 -11.31 -16.59
C LEU A 114 -10.09 -12.70 -15.95
N ILE A 115 -8.98 -13.33 -15.55
CA ILE A 115 -9.01 -14.58 -14.76
C ILE A 115 -9.74 -14.34 -13.43
N ALA A 116 -9.45 -13.24 -12.74
CA ALA A 116 -10.13 -12.89 -11.48
C ALA A 116 -11.63 -12.60 -11.67
N LEU A 117 -12.06 -12.21 -12.87
CA LEU A 117 -13.46 -12.03 -13.26
C LEU A 117 -14.14 -13.33 -13.76
N TYR A 118 -13.43 -14.47 -13.73
CA TYR A 118 -13.90 -15.73 -14.32
C TYR A 118 -14.35 -15.56 -15.78
N GLU A 119 -13.62 -14.74 -16.55
CA GLU A 119 -13.93 -14.49 -17.95
C GLU A 119 -13.52 -15.70 -18.81
N PRO A 120 -14.42 -16.28 -19.62
CA PRO A 120 -14.08 -17.42 -20.47
C PRO A 120 -13.29 -16.98 -21.72
N LEU A 121 -12.56 -17.92 -22.32
CA LEU A 121 -11.91 -17.78 -23.63
C LEU A 121 -10.95 -16.57 -23.73
N ILE A 122 -10.18 -16.29 -22.67
CA ILE A 122 -9.26 -15.14 -22.58
C ILE A 122 -8.24 -15.12 -23.73
N GLU A 123 -7.73 -16.28 -24.14
CA GLU A 123 -6.73 -16.37 -25.22
C GLU A 123 -7.34 -16.23 -26.63
N HIS A 124 -8.67 -16.15 -26.74
CA HIS A 124 -9.39 -16.01 -28.01
C HIS A 124 -10.16 -14.68 -28.14
N LYS A 125 -9.85 -13.69 -27.30
CA LYS A 125 -10.52 -12.38 -27.35
C LYS A 125 -10.20 -11.63 -28.64
N ILE A 126 -11.23 -11.06 -29.25
CA ILE A 126 -11.16 -10.22 -30.45
C ILE A 126 -11.89 -8.90 -30.19
N VAL A 127 -11.40 -7.81 -30.80
CA VAL A 127 -12.18 -6.55 -30.86
C VAL A 127 -13.09 -6.66 -32.08
N PRO A 128 -14.43 -6.49 -31.95
CA PRO A 128 -15.31 -6.43 -33.10
C PRO A 128 -14.86 -5.31 -34.04
N SER A 129 -14.60 -5.62 -35.31
CA SER A 129 -14.38 -4.57 -36.31
C SER A 129 -15.72 -3.87 -36.56
N GLN A 130 -15.72 -2.53 -36.66
CA GLN A 130 -16.93 -1.76 -37.00
C GLN A 130 -17.45 -2.03 -38.43
N LEU A 131 -16.80 -2.93 -39.18
CA LEU A 131 -16.93 -3.11 -40.62
C LEU A 131 -17.32 -4.55 -41.00
N GLY A 132 -18.21 -5.22 -40.26
CA GLY A 132 -18.96 -6.42 -40.70
C GLY A 132 -18.17 -7.65 -41.19
N ALA A 133 -16.85 -7.60 -41.25
CA ALA A 133 -15.97 -8.62 -41.79
C ALA A 133 -15.13 -9.17 -40.63
N PHE A 134 -15.38 -10.43 -40.30
CA PHE A 134 -14.58 -11.23 -39.36
C PHE A 134 -13.22 -11.57 -39.98
N GLU A 135 -12.36 -10.57 -40.17
CA GLU A 135 -10.94 -10.86 -40.45
C GLU A 135 -10.22 -11.17 -39.14
N ILE A 136 -10.11 -12.46 -38.84
CA ILE A 136 -9.31 -12.99 -37.72
C ILE A 136 -7.84 -12.89 -38.10
N THR A 137 -7.24 -11.71 -37.94
CA THR A 137 -5.78 -11.58 -38.12
C THR A 137 -5.08 -11.77 -36.77
N SER A 138 -4.33 -12.86 -36.65
CA SER A 138 -3.39 -13.16 -35.56
C SER A 138 -2.23 -12.16 -35.53
N SER A 139 -2.43 -10.99 -34.93
CA SER A 139 -1.33 -10.06 -34.62
C SER A 139 -1.34 -9.71 -33.13
N SER A 140 -0.20 -9.84 -32.47
CA SER A 140 -0.05 -9.67 -31.01
C SER A 140 -0.46 -8.28 -30.48
N ARG A 141 -0.42 -7.23 -31.32
CA ARG A 141 -0.94 -5.89 -30.97
C ARG A 141 -2.47 -5.84 -30.90
N LYS A 142 -3.19 -6.65 -31.69
CA LYS A 142 -4.66 -6.74 -31.61
C LYS A 142 -5.11 -7.44 -30.31
N THR A 143 -4.24 -8.25 -29.70
CA THR A 143 -4.51 -8.96 -28.44
C THR A 143 -4.61 -8.03 -27.23
N HIS A 144 -3.76 -7.01 -27.10
CA HIS A 144 -3.83 -6.09 -25.94
C HIS A 144 -5.11 -5.25 -25.93
N SER A 145 -5.49 -4.68 -27.08
CA SER A 145 -6.73 -3.92 -27.20
C SER A 145 -7.96 -4.80 -26.98
N ALA A 146 -7.92 -6.05 -27.44
CA ALA A 146 -8.99 -7.03 -27.20
C ALA A 146 -9.13 -7.40 -25.72
N LEU A 147 -8.00 -7.62 -25.02
CA LEU A 147 -7.99 -7.91 -23.59
C LEU A 147 -8.50 -6.72 -22.78
N ARG A 148 -8.06 -5.50 -23.10
CA ARG A 148 -8.56 -4.27 -22.46
C ARG A 148 -10.05 -4.08 -22.66
N TRP A 149 -10.53 -4.18 -23.90
CA TRP A 149 -11.95 -4.06 -24.24
C TRP A 149 -12.78 -5.11 -23.49
N SER A 150 -12.30 -6.36 -23.49
CA SER A 150 -12.96 -7.45 -22.77
C SER A 150 -12.99 -7.21 -21.27
N TYR A 151 -11.93 -6.64 -20.71
CA TYR A 151 -11.87 -6.28 -19.29
C TYR A 151 -12.87 -5.18 -18.94
N GLU A 152 -12.96 -4.13 -19.76
CA GLU A 152 -13.94 -3.05 -19.60
C GLU A 152 -15.38 -3.59 -19.62
N LEU A 153 -15.71 -4.42 -20.61
CA LEU A 153 -17.03 -5.06 -20.71
C LEU A 153 -17.28 -6.03 -19.55
N ALA A 154 -16.30 -6.84 -19.16
CA ALA A 154 -16.44 -7.78 -18.06
C ALA A 154 -16.76 -7.04 -16.76
N LEU A 155 -16.04 -5.97 -16.40
CA LEU A 155 -16.35 -5.18 -15.22
C LEU A 155 -17.80 -4.63 -15.24
N GLN A 156 -18.24 -4.12 -16.38
CA GLN A 156 -19.60 -3.57 -16.53
C GLN A 156 -20.69 -4.65 -16.43
N HIS A 157 -20.56 -5.75 -17.17
CA HIS A 157 -21.54 -6.83 -17.19
C HIS A 157 -21.59 -7.61 -15.88
N ARG A 158 -20.43 -7.77 -15.23
CA ARG A 158 -20.30 -8.38 -13.90
C ARG A 158 -20.68 -7.40 -12.78
N LYS A 159 -21.05 -6.16 -13.11
CA LYS A 159 -21.43 -5.07 -12.18
C LYS A 159 -20.40 -4.83 -11.07
N THR A 160 -19.12 -4.97 -11.38
CA THR A 160 -18.05 -4.92 -10.37
C THR A 160 -17.99 -3.56 -9.68
N LEU A 161 -18.02 -3.58 -8.36
CA LEU A 161 -18.04 -2.41 -7.48
C LEU A 161 -16.63 -1.92 -7.13
N ALA A 162 -15.62 -2.78 -7.17
CA ALA A 162 -14.24 -2.40 -6.86
C ALA A 162 -13.20 -3.30 -7.55
N VAL A 163 -12.10 -2.69 -8.00
CA VAL A 163 -10.91 -3.41 -8.45
C VAL A 163 -9.79 -3.15 -7.45
N ILE A 164 -9.34 -4.19 -6.77
CA ILE A 164 -8.23 -4.12 -5.81
C ILE A 164 -6.94 -4.52 -6.53
N VAL A 165 -5.95 -3.63 -6.52
CA VAL A 165 -4.64 -3.86 -7.12
C VAL A 165 -3.57 -3.82 -6.03
N ASP A 166 -2.91 -4.96 -5.77
CA ASP A 166 -1.75 -5.02 -4.89
C ASP A 166 -0.44 -4.80 -5.67
N GLU A 167 0.60 -4.36 -4.97
CA GLU A 167 1.93 -4.04 -5.53
C GLU A 167 1.90 -3.02 -6.69
N ALA A 168 0.99 -2.06 -6.62
CA ALA A 168 0.73 -1.07 -7.66
C ALA A 168 1.95 -0.18 -7.99
N GLN A 169 3.00 -0.15 -7.15
CA GLN A 169 4.23 0.57 -7.47
C GLN A 169 4.91 0.00 -8.72
N HIS A 170 4.58 -1.24 -9.08
CA HIS A 170 5.06 -1.85 -10.32
C HIS A 170 4.50 -1.18 -11.59
N PHE A 171 3.38 -0.45 -11.53
CA PHE A 171 2.97 0.43 -12.64
C PHE A 171 3.99 1.54 -12.90
N ALA A 172 4.72 1.98 -11.86
CA ALA A 172 5.72 3.04 -12.00
C ALA A 172 7.08 2.55 -12.50
N ARG A 173 7.28 1.23 -12.56
CA ARG A 173 8.57 0.62 -12.88
C ARG A 173 8.94 0.92 -14.35
N VAL A 174 10.08 1.59 -14.54
CA VAL A 174 10.66 1.99 -15.85
C VAL A 174 9.95 3.14 -16.58
N ALA A 175 8.86 3.67 -16.05
CA ALA A 175 8.22 4.86 -16.60
C ALA A 175 8.88 6.13 -16.02
N ARG A 176 9.57 6.91 -16.87
CA ARG A 176 10.10 8.24 -16.51
C ARG A 176 9.25 9.33 -17.18
N GLY A 177 8.99 10.42 -16.45
CA GLY A 177 8.32 11.61 -16.97
C GLY A 177 6.94 11.30 -17.55
N SER A 178 6.70 11.70 -18.80
CA SER A 178 5.42 11.55 -19.50
C SER A 178 4.88 10.11 -19.53
N LYS A 179 5.77 9.11 -19.65
CA LYS A 179 5.35 7.69 -19.70
C LYS A 179 4.65 7.22 -18.44
N LEU A 180 4.95 7.83 -17.29
CA LEU A 180 4.33 7.47 -16.01
C LEU A 180 2.94 8.09 -15.87
N GLN A 181 2.75 9.28 -16.44
CA GLN A 181 1.43 9.91 -16.59
C GLN A 181 0.54 9.06 -17.50
N ASP A 182 1.08 8.57 -18.61
CA ASP A 182 0.35 7.69 -19.54
C ASP A 182 -0.19 6.43 -18.82
N GLN A 183 0.60 5.80 -17.93
CA GLN A 183 0.15 4.64 -17.15
C GLN A 183 -1.05 4.99 -16.26
N MET A 184 -0.97 6.13 -15.57
CA MET A 184 -2.06 6.58 -14.70
C MET A 184 -3.30 6.97 -15.49
N ASP A 185 -3.14 7.54 -16.68
CA ASP A 185 -4.26 7.91 -17.54
C ASP A 185 -4.99 6.68 -18.08
N VAL A 186 -4.29 5.54 -18.29
CA VAL A 186 -4.94 4.26 -18.58
C VAL A 186 -5.84 3.82 -17.41
N ILE A 187 -5.35 3.83 -16.16
CA ILE A 187 -6.15 3.42 -14.99
C ILE A 187 -7.34 4.35 -14.78
N LYS A 188 -7.15 5.66 -14.93
CA LYS A 188 -8.24 6.64 -14.86
C LYS A 188 -9.29 6.39 -15.94
N SER A 189 -8.84 6.14 -17.16
CA SER A 189 -9.72 5.84 -18.29
C SER A 189 -10.56 4.61 -17.99
N LEU A 190 -9.96 3.53 -17.46
CA LEU A 190 -10.67 2.32 -17.03
C LEU A 190 -11.72 2.65 -15.96
N ALA A 191 -11.31 3.27 -14.86
CA ALA A 191 -12.22 3.60 -13.76
C ALA A 191 -13.40 4.48 -14.19
N ASN A 192 -13.17 5.44 -15.09
CA ASN A 192 -14.22 6.32 -15.61
C ASN A 192 -15.17 5.61 -16.58
N ILE A 193 -14.64 4.78 -17.50
CA ILE A 193 -15.44 4.06 -18.49
C ILE A 193 -16.30 3.00 -17.81
N THR A 194 -15.72 2.23 -16.89
CA THR A 194 -16.45 1.14 -16.20
C THR A 194 -17.26 1.63 -15.01
N ARG A 195 -17.00 2.86 -14.53
CA ARG A 195 -17.51 3.41 -13.27
C ARG A 195 -17.17 2.51 -12.08
N THR A 196 -15.99 1.89 -12.13
CA THR A 196 -15.49 1.00 -11.07
C THR A 196 -14.25 1.63 -10.42
N PRO A 197 -14.28 1.97 -9.12
CA PRO A 197 -13.12 2.49 -8.43
C PRO A 197 -11.98 1.46 -8.38
N HIS A 198 -10.76 1.94 -8.61
CA HIS A 198 -9.54 1.13 -8.52
C HIS A 198 -8.76 1.51 -7.24
N ILE A 199 -8.51 0.52 -6.39
CA ILE A 199 -7.72 0.65 -5.16
C ILE A 199 -6.30 0.24 -5.49
N LEU A 200 -5.39 1.20 -5.54
CA LEU A 200 -3.99 0.98 -5.87
C LEU A 200 -3.18 0.91 -4.57
N ALA A 201 -2.87 -0.31 -4.16
CA ALA A 201 -2.14 -0.58 -2.93
C ALA A 201 -0.65 -0.82 -3.20
N GLY A 202 0.22 -0.35 -2.32
CA GLY A 202 1.66 -0.54 -2.51
C GLY A 202 2.51 0.17 -1.46
N THR A 203 3.83 0.21 -1.70
CA THR A 203 4.78 0.90 -0.81
C THR A 203 4.68 2.42 -0.97
N TYR A 204 5.51 3.17 -0.25
CA TYR A 204 5.61 4.62 -0.43
C TYR A 204 6.05 5.04 -1.83
N GLU A 205 6.56 4.13 -2.65
CA GLU A 205 6.80 4.39 -4.09
C GLU A 205 5.51 4.79 -4.84
N ASN A 206 4.34 4.35 -4.37
CA ASN A 206 3.04 4.76 -4.93
C ASN A 206 2.75 6.25 -4.77
N LEU A 207 3.45 6.96 -3.87
CA LEU A 207 3.24 8.39 -3.69
C LEU A 207 3.61 9.20 -4.93
N VAL A 208 4.38 8.63 -5.87
CA VAL A 208 4.61 9.26 -7.17
C VAL A 208 3.29 9.51 -7.92
N PHE A 209 2.29 8.63 -7.77
CA PHE A 209 0.98 8.76 -8.41
C PHE A 209 0.17 9.96 -7.89
N ARG A 210 0.37 10.34 -6.62
CA ARG A 210 -0.24 11.52 -5.98
C ARG A 210 0.15 12.81 -6.70
N ASN A 211 1.42 12.93 -7.08
CA ASN A 211 2.00 14.16 -7.63
C ASN A 211 1.85 14.31 -9.16
N LEU A 212 1.61 13.21 -9.88
CA LEU A 212 1.66 13.20 -11.35
C LEU A 212 0.47 13.83 -12.04
N SER A 213 -0.58 14.19 -11.32
CA SER A 213 -1.55 15.09 -11.92
C SER A 213 -2.09 16.08 -10.91
N ALA A 214 -1.82 17.35 -11.22
CA ALA A 214 -2.56 18.47 -10.69
C ALA A 214 -4.10 18.29 -10.85
N GLN A 215 -4.55 17.44 -11.81
CA GLN A 215 -5.95 17.00 -11.93
C GLN A 215 -6.39 15.87 -10.96
N LEU A 216 -5.50 15.01 -10.45
CA LEU A 216 -5.78 13.98 -9.42
C LEU A 216 -5.73 14.56 -8.01
N SER A 217 -4.99 15.65 -7.77
CA SER A 217 -4.87 16.27 -6.44
C SER A 217 -6.24 16.63 -5.82
N ASN A 218 -7.29 16.76 -6.62
CA ASN A 218 -8.66 17.02 -6.19
C ASN A 218 -9.60 15.78 -6.19
N ARG A 219 -9.12 14.57 -6.55
CA ARG A 219 -9.98 13.37 -6.76
C ARG A 219 -9.38 12.00 -6.35
N SER A 220 -8.08 11.89 -6.09
CA SER A 220 -7.51 10.69 -5.46
C SER A 220 -7.58 10.84 -3.94
N GLU A 221 -8.21 9.90 -3.27
CA GLU A 221 -8.27 9.90 -1.82
C GLU A 221 -7.23 8.93 -1.24
N ASP A 222 -6.24 9.49 -0.56
CA ASP A 222 -5.10 8.79 0.01
C ASP A 222 -5.49 8.08 1.31
N VAL A 223 -5.12 6.81 1.46
CA VAL A 223 -5.24 6.03 2.72
C VAL A 223 -3.85 5.57 3.14
N HIS A 224 -3.44 5.95 4.35
CA HIS A 224 -2.14 5.59 4.89
C HIS A 224 -2.26 4.52 5.97
N LEU A 225 -1.78 3.31 5.68
CA LEU A 225 -1.58 2.28 6.69
C LEU A 225 -0.16 2.43 7.28
N SER A 226 -0.05 3.20 8.36
CA SER A 226 1.21 3.49 9.05
C SER A 226 1.63 2.42 10.05
N ARG A 227 2.94 2.34 10.34
CA ARG A 227 3.49 1.58 11.48
C ARG A 227 3.07 2.20 12.81
N TYR A 228 3.07 1.45 13.90
CA TYR A 228 2.91 2.04 15.24
C TYR A 228 4.21 2.72 15.69
N ARG A 229 4.11 3.97 16.15
CA ARG A 229 5.25 4.76 16.65
C ARG A 229 5.41 4.61 18.15
N TYR A 230 6.65 4.47 18.59
CA TYR A 230 6.99 4.26 20.01
C TYR A 230 6.73 5.50 20.86
N GLU A 231 6.98 6.68 20.29
CA GLU A 231 6.93 7.97 20.96
C GLU A 231 5.48 8.37 21.28
N VAL A 232 4.51 7.81 20.56
CA VAL A 232 3.08 8.09 20.74
C VAL A 232 2.50 7.06 21.70
N VAL A 233 2.17 7.49 22.92
CA VAL A 233 1.69 6.61 24.02
C VAL A 233 0.55 5.70 23.58
N LYS A 234 -0.49 6.25 22.96
CA LYS A 234 -1.65 5.48 22.47
C LYS A 234 -1.29 4.44 21.40
N GLU A 235 -0.34 4.75 20.52
CA GLU A 235 0.12 3.82 19.49
C GLU A 235 0.94 2.68 20.10
N ARG A 236 1.80 3.01 21.06
CA ARG A 236 2.57 2.03 21.82
C ARG A 236 1.69 1.07 22.60
N GLU A 237 0.65 1.57 23.27
CA GLU A 237 -0.36 0.75 23.97
C GLU A 237 -1.11 -0.17 23.00
N ALA A 238 -1.58 0.38 21.87
CA ALA A 238 -2.26 -0.41 20.85
C ALA A 238 -1.36 -1.51 20.27
N PHE A 239 -0.09 -1.22 20.02
CA PHE A 239 0.86 -2.22 19.55
C PHE A 239 1.12 -3.29 20.62
N ALA A 240 1.21 -2.90 21.90
CA ALA A 240 1.39 -3.84 23.01
C ALA A 240 0.23 -4.81 23.14
N HIS A 241 -1.00 -4.34 22.91
CA HIS A 241 -2.17 -5.21 22.82
C HIS A 241 -2.06 -6.20 21.66
N VAL A 242 -1.69 -5.75 20.46
CA VAL A 242 -1.52 -6.65 19.29
C VAL A 242 -0.50 -7.74 19.57
N PHE A 243 0.65 -7.38 20.15
CA PHE A 243 1.67 -8.34 20.54
C PHE A 243 1.19 -9.35 21.57
N ARG A 244 0.50 -8.89 22.61
CA ARG A 244 -0.10 -9.77 23.60
C ARG A 244 -1.10 -10.73 22.97
N THR A 245 -1.92 -10.25 22.04
CA THR A 245 -2.84 -11.11 21.29
C THR A 245 -2.09 -12.18 20.48
N PHE A 246 -0.98 -11.85 19.82
CA PHE A 246 -0.14 -12.87 19.17
C PHE A 246 0.39 -13.92 20.17
N ILE A 247 0.88 -13.49 21.33
CA ILE A 247 1.32 -14.42 22.39
C ILE A 247 0.18 -15.33 22.80
N ASP A 248 -1.02 -14.78 23.05
CA ASP A 248 -2.17 -15.53 23.52
C ASP A 248 -2.60 -16.60 22.50
N HIS A 249 -2.45 -16.33 21.21
CA HIS A 249 -2.75 -17.26 20.12
C HIS A 249 -1.62 -18.25 19.78
N LEU A 250 -0.42 -18.17 20.38
CA LEU A 250 0.62 -19.17 20.14
C LEU A 250 0.16 -20.56 20.63
N PRO A 251 0.08 -21.57 19.75
CA PRO A 251 -0.44 -22.89 20.08
C PRO A 251 0.63 -23.76 20.75
N VAL A 252 1.19 -23.31 21.88
CA VAL A 252 2.24 -23.99 22.66
C VAL A 252 1.84 -24.12 24.12
N GLN A 253 2.36 -25.13 24.83
CA GLN A 253 1.96 -25.43 26.22
C GLN A 253 2.54 -24.43 27.22
N LYS A 254 3.82 -24.09 27.04
CA LYS A 254 4.55 -23.14 27.87
C LYS A 254 5.00 -21.95 27.03
N LYS A 255 4.80 -20.77 27.61
CA LYS A 255 5.22 -19.49 27.06
C LYS A 255 6.10 -18.90 28.14
N ASP A 256 7.39 -18.77 27.84
CA ASP A 256 8.28 -18.00 28.69
C ASP A 256 7.76 -16.55 28.78
N ASP A 257 8.25 -15.76 29.73
CA ASP A 257 7.78 -14.37 29.89
C ASP A 257 8.29 -13.43 28.79
N LEU A 258 7.75 -13.63 27.58
CA LEU A 258 7.99 -12.83 26.39
C LEU A 258 7.52 -11.38 26.58
N ILE A 259 6.65 -11.11 27.56
CA ILE A 259 6.13 -9.76 27.83
C ILE A 259 7.27 -8.84 28.28
N HIS A 260 8.24 -9.35 29.04
CA HIS A 260 9.42 -8.59 29.46
C HIS A 260 10.35 -8.19 28.29
N GLN A 261 10.26 -8.89 27.16
CA GLN A 261 11.07 -8.61 25.97
C GLN A 261 10.42 -7.59 25.02
N TRP A 262 9.38 -6.88 25.47
CA TRP A 262 8.62 -5.92 24.66
C TRP A 262 9.48 -4.95 23.82
N LYS A 263 10.54 -4.36 24.42
CA LYS A 263 11.41 -3.41 23.73
C LYS A 263 12.17 -4.05 22.56
N PHE A 264 12.69 -5.26 22.77
CA PHE A 264 13.37 -6.04 21.73
C PHE A 264 12.40 -6.38 20.60
N ILE A 265 11.17 -6.78 20.94
CA ILE A 265 10.14 -7.09 19.95
C ILE A 265 9.77 -5.85 19.13
N TYR A 266 9.60 -4.70 19.78
CA TYR A 266 9.34 -3.45 19.07
C TYR A 266 10.52 -3.06 18.16
N GLU A 267 11.75 -3.10 18.67
CA GLU A 267 12.98 -2.77 17.92
C GLU A 267 13.08 -3.58 16.61
N ARG A 268 12.87 -4.88 16.69
CA ARG A 268 13.03 -5.80 15.54
C ARG A 268 11.84 -5.80 14.57
N SER A 269 10.67 -5.36 15.03
CA SER A 269 9.47 -5.25 14.19
C SER A 269 9.21 -3.84 13.65
N LEU A 270 9.87 -2.81 14.20
CA LEU A 270 9.70 -1.41 13.83
C LEU A 270 8.25 -0.90 13.97
N GLY A 271 7.45 -1.54 14.83
CA GLY A 271 6.02 -1.24 14.96
C GLY A 271 5.16 -1.71 13.77
N LEU A 272 5.70 -2.57 12.90
CA LEU A 272 5.01 -3.15 11.75
C LEU A 272 4.33 -4.47 12.15
N VAL A 273 3.00 -4.49 12.14
CA VAL A 273 2.22 -5.67 12.58
C VAL A 273 2.43 -6.88 11.67
N GLY A 274 2.59 -6.69 10.36
CA GLY A 274 2.86 -7.81 9.45
C GLY A 274 4.25 -8.40 9.63
N VAL A 275 5.28 -7.57 9.91
CA VAL A 275 6.62 -8.05 10.29
C VAL A 275 6.54 -8.83 11.60
N LEU A 276 5.82 -8.29 12.59
CA LEU A 276 5.61 -8.96 13.87
C LEU A 276 4.95 -10.34 13.68
N LYS A 277 3.85 -10.41 12.92
CA LYS A 277 3.15 -11.67 12.62
C LYS A 277 4.08 -12.70 11.99
N LYS A 278 4.81 -12.29 10.94
CA LYS A 278 5.74 -13.18 10.24
C LYS A 278 6.86 -13.67 11.16
N TRP A 279 7.36 -12.82 12.04
CA TRP A 279 8.39 -13.20 12.98
C TRP A 279 7.88 -14.20 14.02
N PHE A 280 6.66 -14.00 14.54
CA PHE A 280 6.01 -14.99 15.40
C PHE A 280 5.77 -16.32 14.69
N GLU A 281 5.38 -16.31 13.42
CA GLU A 281 5.29 -17.53 12.59
C GLU A 281 6.63 -18.25 12.50
N MET A 282 7.72 -17.51 12.25
CA MET A 282 9.07 -18.08 12.16
C MET A 282 9.54 -18.66 13.50
N ALA A 283 9.36 -17.94 14.60
CA ALA A 283 9.72 -18.40 15.94
C ALA A 283 8.90 -19.63 16.36
N LEU A 284 7.60 -19.67 16.03
CA LEU A 284 6.76 -20.84 16.26
C LEU A 284 7.22 -22.04 15.44
N ASN A 285 7.58 -21.84 14.16
CA ASN A 285 8.09 -22.91 13.32
C ASN A 285 9.37 -23.49 13.88
N GLU A 286 10.34 -22.64 14.28
CA GLU A 286 11.58 -23.09 14.92
C GLU A 286 11.30 -23.88 16.20
N CYS A 287 10.37 -23.39 17.03
CA CYS A 287 9.99 -24.07 18.27
C CYS A 287 9.36 -25.45 18.03
N ILE A 288 8.53 -25.59 16.98
CA ILE A 288 7.90 -26.86 16.61
C ILE A 288 8.91 -27.82 15.99
N ASP A 289 9.84 -27.31 15.18
CA ASP A 289 10.83 -28.11 14.46
C ASP A 289 12.04 -28.50 15.31
N GLU A 290 12.21 -27.89 16.49
CA GLU A 290 13.25 -28.25 17.44
C GLU A 290 13.04 -29.68 18.01
N PRO A 291 13.96 -30.64 17.77
CA PRO A 291 13.75 -32.06 18.07
C PRO A 291 13.45 -32.38 19.54
N ASN A 292 13.99 -31.58 20.47
CA ASN A 292 13.85 -31.81 21.91
C ASN A 292 12.70 -30.99 22.54
N ASN A 293 12.05 -30.12 21.76
CA ASN A 293 11.01 -29.21 22.23
C ASN A 293 9.66 -29.56 21.60
N LEU A 294 9.61 -29.80 20.29
CA LEU A 294 8.40 -30.18 19.54
C LEU A 294 7.22 -29.22 19.78
N GLY A 295 7.53 -27.93 19.99
CA GLY A 295 6.55 -26.88 20.27
C GLY A 295 5.98 -26.92 21.68
N THR A 296 6.66 -27.54 22.64
CA THR A 296 6.21 -27.59 24.04
C THR A 296 6.37 -26.22 24.70
N GLU A 297 7.51 -25.57 24.52
CA GLU A 297 7.88 -24.32 25.19
C GLU A 297 8.53 -23.32 24.24
N ILE A 298 7.86 -22.20 24.00
CA ILE A 298 8.45 -21.10 23.23
C ILE A 298 9.16 -20.13 24.18
N THR A 299 10.41 -19.83 23.86
CA THR A 299 11.32 -19.00 24.65
C THR A 299 11.87 -17.84 23.84
N GLY A 300 12.49 -16.87 24.52
CA GLY A 300 13.15 -15.72 23.87
C GLY A 300 14.21 -16.13 22.84
N LYS A 301 14.87 -17.27 23.02
CA LYS A 301 15.90 -17.79 22.09
C LYS A 301 15.36 -18.03 20.67
N HIS A 302 14.14 -18.52 20.54
CA HIS A 302 13.49 -18.72 19.24
C HIS A 302 13.26 -17.39 18.52
N PHE A 303 12.88 -16.35 19.28
CA PHE A 303 12.73 -15.01 18.73
C PHE A 303 14.08 -14.42 18.35
N GLU A 304 15.12 -14.57 19.18
CA GLU A 304 16.48 -14.12 18.88
C GLU A 304 17.03 -14.76 17.60
N ASN A 305 16.88 -16.08 17.43
CA ASN A 305 17.37 -16.82 16.27
C ASN A 305 16.68 -16.45 14.96
N THR A 306 15.39 -16.09 15.03
CA THR A 306 14.58 -15.74 13.84
C THR A 306 14.45 -14.23 13.61
N ALA A 307 15.08 -13.41 14.46
CA ALA A 307 15.02 -11.96 14.38
C ALA A 307 15.70 -11.43 13.11
N TYR A 308 15.16 -10.35 12.56
CA TYR A 308 15.90 -9.55 11.61
C TYR A 308 17.15 -8.95 12.27
N SER A 309 18.27 -9.01 11.55
CA SER A 309 19.51 -8.37 12.00
C SER A 309 19.32 -6.85 12.15
N VAL A 310 20.13 -6.21 13.00
CA VAL A 310 20.11 -4.74 13.16
C VAL A 310 20.25 -4.06 11.81
N LYS A 311 21.15 -4.56 10.95
CA LYS A 311 21.37 -3.97 9.63
C LYS A 311 20.14 -4.02 8.73
N GLN A 312 19.37 -5.11 8.79
CA GLN A 312 18.11 -5.21 8.05
C GLN A 312 17.05 -4.25 8.61
N CYS A 313 16.95 -4.13 9.93
CA CYS A 313 16.05 -3.17 10.59
C CYS A 313 16.40 -1.72 10.20
N GLU A 314 17.68 -1.35 10.18
CA GLU A 314 18.14 -0.02 9.74
C GLU A 314 17.72 0.28 8.29
N ILE A 315 17.93 -0.67 7.36
CA ILE A 315 17.53 -0.49 5.95
C ILE A 315 16.01 -0.30 5.82
N MET A 316 15.23 -1.11 6.55
CA MET A 316 13.78 -0.97 6.57
C MET A 316 13.35 0.38 7.18
N MET A 317 14.02 0.83 8.23
CA MET A 317 13.76 2.11 8.87
C MET A 317 14.09 3.28 7.95
N ASP A 318 15.22 3.27 7.24
CA ASP A 318 15.58 4.28 6.25
C ASP A 318 14.52 4.41 5.15
N GLU A 319 13.94 3.29 4.70
CA GLU A 319 12.84 3.29 3.72
C GLU A 319 11.55 3.88 4.30
N ILE A 320 11.22 3.49 5.54
CA ILE A 320 10.07 4.00 6.28
C ILE A 320 10.17 5.52 6.44
N GLU A 321 11.29 6.03 6.94
CA GLU A 321 11.48 7.45 7.22
C GLU A 321 11.48 8.29 5.94
N ARG A 322 12.13 7.82 4.88
CA ARG A 322 12.07 8.48 3.57
C ARG A 322 10.63 8.56 3.07
N GLY A 323 9.88 7.47 3.16
CA GLY A 323 8.50 7.40 2.71
C GLY A 323 7.54 8.24 3.56
N GLU A 324 7.67 8.20 4.88
CA GLU A 324 6.93 9.06 5.82
C GLU A 324 7.25 10.54 5.59
N GLY A 325 8.51 10.86 5.27
CA GLY A 325 8.94 12.22 4.92
C GLY A 325 8.25 12.80 3.68
N LEU A 326 7.88 11.97 2.70
CA LEU A 326 7.13 12.39 1.51
C LEU A 326 5.67 12.78 1.79
N LEU A 327 5.13 12.41 2.96
CA LEU A 327 3.76 12.72 3.35
C LEU A 327 3.62 14.09 4.01
N TYR A 328 4.67 14.54 4.69
CA TYR A 328 4.70 15.87 5.27
C TYR A 328 4.98 16.89 4.18
N ASP A 329 4.11 17.90 4.04
CA ASP A 329 4.48 19.09 3.29
C ASP A 329 5.75 19.62 3.95
N ALA A 330 6.86 19.66 3.20
CA ALA A 330 8.05 20.32 3.71
C ALA A 330 7.65 21.74 4.12
N LEU A 331 8.13 22.21 5.29
CA LEU A 331 7.89 23.60 5.71
C LEU A 331 8.23 24.59 4.57
N ASP A 332 9.24 24.24 3.78
CA ASP A 332 9.63 24.92 2.55
C ASP A 332 8.55 24.94 1.46
N ASP A 333 7.79 23.86 1.27
CA ASP A 333 6.77 23.78 0.22
C ASP A 333 5.52 24.57 0.60
N ARG A 334 5.15 24.59 1.88
CA ARG A 334 4.12 25.51 2.38
C ARG A 334 4.56 26.96 2.23
N VAL A 335 5.79 27.31 2.59
CA VAL A 335 6.32 28.68 2.43
C VAL A 335 6.39 29.07 0.96
N LYS A 336 6.86 28.19 0.07
CA LYS A 336 6.85 28.41 -1.39
C LYS A 336 5.42 28.59 -1.93
N LEU A 337 4.45 27.80 -1.44
CA LEU A 337 3.06 27.94 -1.83
C LEU A 337 2.49 29.27 -1.36
N LEU A 338 2.70 29.66 -0.10
CA LEU A 338 2.28 30.95 0.44
C LEU A 338 2.87 32.11 -0.36
N LYS A 339 4.15 32.03 -0.74
CA LYS A 339 4.80 32.98 -1.65
C LYS A 339 4.13 33.03 -3.03
N ARG A 340 3.88 31.87 -3.66
CA ARG A 340 3.21 31.79 -4.97
C ARG A 340 1.77 32.29 -4.95
N LEU A 341 1.08 32.13 -3.81
CA LEU A 341 -0.28 32.59 -3.61
C LEU A 341 -0.35 34.06 -3.16
N ASN A 342 0.80 34.74 -2.99
CA ASN A 342 0.89 36.10 -2.42
C ASN A 342 0.23 36.24 -1.03
N LEU A 343 0.31 35.19 -0.21
CA LEU A 343 -0.28 35.12 1.12
C LEU A 343 0.75 35.30 2.26
N GLU A 344 1.96 35.77 1.97
CA GLU A 344 2.87 36.16 3.05
C GLU A 344 2.25 37.32 3.83
N LYS A 345 2.02 37.11 5.14
CA LYS A 345 1.74 38.21 6.05
C LYS A 345 2.93 39.15 5.98
N SER A 346 2.70 40.34 5.46
CA SER A 346 3.59 41.48 5.63
C SER A 346 3.66 41.82 7.12
N ASN A 347 4.49 41.12 7.88
CA ASN A 347 5.01 41.64 9.15
C ASN A 347 6.07 42.69 8.81
N THR A 348 5.66 43.74 8.11
CA THR A 348 6.31 45.04 8.17
C THR A 348 5.68 45.75 9.33
N GLU A 349 6.20 45.52 10.53
CA GLU A 349 6.24 46.53 11.56
C GLU A 349 7.27 46.16 12.63
N GLN A 350 8.22 47.08 12.80
CA GLN A 350 9.13 47.28 13.93
C GLN A 350 10.38 46.39 14.04
N SER A 351 11.47 46.87 13.44
CA SER A 351 12.64 47.28 14.25
C SER A 351 13.49 48.31 13.49
N THR A 352 13.35 49.55 13.92
CA THR A 352 14.31 50.63 13.72
C THR A 352 15.62 50.29 14.45
N THR A 353 16.75 50.21 13.74
CA THR A 353 17.94 51.10 13.88
C THR A 353 19.23 50.43 13.37
N LYS A 354 19.98 51.23 12.59
CA LYS A 354 21.43 51.14 12.26
C LYS A 354 21.80 49.95 11.35
N GLU A 355 22.54 50.12 10.25
CA GLU A 355 23.66 51.03 9.99
C GLU A 355 23.86 51.18 8.46
N ALA A 356 24.39 52.33 8.07
CA ALA A 356 24.66 52.70 6.69
C ALA A 356 25.77 51.86 6.05
N LEU A 357 25.69 51.60 4.73
CA LEU A 357 26.82 51.71 3.79
C LEU A 357 26.34 51.71 2.31
N LYS A 358 26.77 52.76 1.61
CA LYS A 358 26.80 53.11 0.17
C LYS A 358 26.80 51.89 -0.79
N SER A 359 26.27 51.90 -2.02
CA SER A 359 26.48 52.91 -3.06
C SER A 359 25.67 52.67 -4.36
N THR A 360 25.33 53.79 -4.99
CA THR A 360 25.14 54.06 -6.44
C THR A 360 24.09 53.29 -7.26
N GLY A 361 23.01 54.00 -7.58
CA GLY A 361 22.09 53.65 -8.66
C GLY A 361 22.66 53.87 -10.06
N ARG A 362 22.14 53.10 -11.03
CA ARG A 362 22.21 53.39 -12.46
C ARG A 362 20.78 53.58 -12.99
N LYS A 363 20.52 54.75 -13.59
CA LYS A 363 19.31 55.00 -14.38
C LYS A 363 19.55 54.51 -15.84
N PRO A 364 18.54 53.97 -16.53
CA PRO A 364 18.65 53.58 -17.94
C PRO A 364 18.93 54.79 -18.85
N TYR A 365 19.53 54.56 -20.03
CA TYR A 365 19.89 55.56 -21.08
C TYR A 365 21.23 56.33 -20.98
N GLN A 366 22.27 55.78 -20.35
CA GLN A 366 23.64 56.30 -20.53
C GLN A 366 24.52 55.34 -21.35
N ARG A 367 25.08 55.84 -22.46
CA ARG A 367 25.96 55.11 -23.37
C ARG A 367 27.32 54.84 -22.71
N LYS A 368 27.86 53.62 -22.88
CA LYS A 368 29.18 53.21 -22.35
C LYS A 368 30.31 54.02 -23.00
N LYS A 369 31.23 54.59 -22.22
CA LYS A 369 32.49 55.15 -22.74
C LYS A 369 33.40 54.01 -23.25
N LYS A 370 33.59 53.91 -24.57
CA LYS A 370 34.73 53.19 -25.19
C LYS A 370 35.73 54.25 -25.68
N ARG A 371 37.03 54.00 -25.54
CA ARG A 371 38.10 54.83 -26.10
C ARG A 371 38.15 54.66 -27.62
N ASP A 372 38.16 55.77 -28.34
CA ASP A 372 38.42 55.81 -29.79
C ASP A 372 39.90 55.52 -30.08
N LYS A 373 40.19 54.82 -31.18
CA LYS A 373 41.55 54.58 -31.65
C LYS A 373 42.04 55.83 -32.40
N VAL A 374 43.12 56.45 -31.90
CA VAL A 374 43.90 57.45 -32.62
C VAL A 374 45.02 56.71 -33.37
N GLY A 375 45.21 57.03 -34.65
CA GLY A 375 45.97 56.21 -35.61
C GLY A 375 47.51 56.33 -35.57
N ILE A 376 48.14 55.35 -36.23
CA ILE A 376 49.18 55.48 -37.27
C ILE A 376 48.78 54.47 -38.36
#